data_AF-A0A0U1VSS6-F1
#
_entry.id   AF-A0A0U1VSS6-F1
#
_cell.length_a   1.000
_cell.length_b   1.000
_cell.length_c   1.000
_cell.angle_alpha   90.00
_cell.angle_beta   90.00
_cell.angle_gamma   90.00
#
_symmetry.space_group_name_H-M   'P 1'
#
loop_
_entity.id
_entity.type
_entity.pdbx_description
1 polymer ?
#
loop_
_entity_poly.entity_id
_entity_poly.type
_entity_poly.pdbx_seq_one_letter_code
_entity_poly.pdbx_strand_id
1 'polypeptide(L)'
;MALFCSKITFVKKDAPLAQKIMEVIKGGTIVYPKDSNYLDLLFQDIKSIRNIAVLLNGNIRTPKMEALHRLIDWLNVRSTDGLKIYKLSLDNSWLGSNPWLSGFIESDGKFYCEFKLNSEGKATLIKSYMRLSQKQSYKSTTTISKNNSNFYIMDKIREFLDVKNVT
;
A
#
# COMPACT_ATOMS: atom_id res chain seq x y z
N MET A 1 -26.76 4.31 7.75
CA MET A 1 -25.64 3.60 8.42
C MET A 1 -24.55 3.36 7.38
N ALA A 2 -23.36 3.94 7.54
CA ALA A 2 -22.29 3.79 6.54
C ALA A 2 -21.70 2.37 6.57
N LEU A 3 -21.74 1.68 5.44
CA LEU A 3 -21.04 0.43 5.20
C LEU A 3 -19.56 0.73 4.97
N PHE A 4 -18.66 0.05 5.68
CA PHE A 4 -17.23 0.14 5.40
C PHE A 4 -16.92 -0.77 4.21
N CYS A 5 -16.19 -0.25 3.22
CA CYS A 5 -15.72 -1.02 2.06
C CYS A 5 -14.22 -0.77 1.90
N SER A 6 -13.44 -1.84 1.86
CA SER A 6 -12.04 -1.78 1.46
C SER A 6 -11.93 -2.10 -0.02
N LYS A 7 -11.24 -1.24 -0.78
CA LYS A 7 -11.09 -1.38 -2.23
C LYS A 7 -9.64 -1.27 -2.64
N ILE A 8 -9.21 -2.17 -3.50
CA ILE A 8 -7.91 -2.11 -4.18
C ILE A 8 -8.18 -2.20 -5.69
N THR A 9 -7.69 -1.24 -6.46
CA THR A 9 -7.85 -1.20 -7.92
C THR A 9 -6.57 -1.71 -8.57
N PHE A 10 -6.71 -2.67 -9.49
CA PHE A 10 -5.61 -3.23 -10.27
C PHE A 10 -5.83 -2.96 -11.75
N VAL A 11 -4.75 -2.92 -12.53
CA VAL A 11 -4.87 -3.11 -13.98
C VAL A 11 -5.29 -4.55 -14.27
N LYS A 12 -6.05 -4.79 -15.33
CA LYS A 12 -6.59 -6.12 -15.66
C LYS A 12 -5.53 -7.22 -15.76
N LYS A 13 -4.33 -6.89 -16.25
CA LYS A 13 -3.21 -7.83 -16.34
C LYS A 13 -2.73 -8.37 -14.98
N ASP A 14 -2.98 -7.62 -13.90
CA ASP A 14 -2.59 -7.99 -12.54
C ASP A 14 -3.74 -8.69 -11.79
N ALA A 15 -4.77 -9.18 -12.51
CA ALA A 15 -5.84 -9.99 -11.95
C ALA A 15 -5.35 -11.20 -11.13
N PRO A 16 -4.29 -11.93 -11.51
CA PRO A 16 -3.77 -13.03 -10.69
C PRO A 16 -3.34 -12.59 -9.29
N LEU A 17 -2.78 -11.38 -9.15
CA LEU A 17 -2.41 -10.84 -7.84
C LEU A 17 -3.66 -10.53 -6.99
N ALA A 18 -4.69 -9.95 -7.61
CA ALA A 18 -5.96 -9.70 -6.93
C ALA A 18 -6.62 -11.00 -6.43
N GLN A 19 -6.60 -12.06 -7.26
CA GLN A 19 -7.07 -13.39 -6.87
C GLN A 19 -6.25 -13.96 -5.71
N LYS A 20 -4.92 -13.81 -5.75
CA LYS A 20 -4.06 -14.30 -4.66
C LYS A 20 -4.35 -13.60 -3.33
N ILE A 21 -4.60 -12.29 -3.37
CA ILE A 21 -4.98 -11.53 -2.18
C ILE A 21 -6.34 -12.04 -1.64
N MET A 22 -7.32 -12.32 -2.51
CA MET A 22 -8.59 -12.92 -2.08
C MET A 22 -8.41 -14.26 -1.35
N GLU A 23 -7.57 -15.15 -1.90
CA GLU A 23 -7.25 -16.43 -1.28
C GLU A 23 -6.66 -16.26 0.12
N VAL A 24 -5.70 -15.33 0.28
CA VAL A 24 -5.02 -15.06 1.55
C VAL A 24 -5.98 -14.45 2.58
N ILE A 25 -6.79 -13.47 2.17
CA ILE A 25 -7.76 -12.80 3.05
C ILE A 25 -8.97 -13.70 3.36
N LYS A 26 -9.19 -14.73 2.52
CA LYS A 26 -10.34 -15.64 2.55
C LYS A 26 -11.67 -14.91 2.34
N GLY A 27 -11.71 -14.05 1.33
CA GLY A 27 -12.92 -13.36 0.90
C GLY A 27 -12.65 -12.24 -0.11
N GLY A 28 -13.64 -11.38 -0.30
CA GLY A 28 -13.62 -10.32 -1.29
C GLY A 28 -14.32 -10.67 -2.60
N THR A 29 -14.44 -9.68 -3.49
CA THR A 29 -15.11 -9.81 -4.78
C THR A 29 -14.38 -8.98 -5.81
N ILE A 30 -14.05 -9.58 -6.96
CA ILE A 30 -13.50 -8.85 -8.10
C ILE A 30 -14.67 -8.32 -8.95
N VAL A 31 -14.65 -7.02 -9.21
CA VAL A 31 -15.58 -6.32 -10.09
C VAL A 31 -14.81 -5.83 -11.30
N TYR A 32 -15.36 -6.04 -12.49
CA TYR A 32 -14.83 -5.51 -13.75
C TYR A 32 -15.71 -4.34 -14.19
N PRO A 33 -15.29 -3.08 -13.98
CA PRO A 33 -16.02 -1.92 -14.50
C PRO A 33 -16.14 -2.00 -16.02
N LYS A 34 -17.30 -1.58 -16.54
CA LYS A 34 -17.54 -1.51 -17.99
C LYS A 34 -16.49 -0.61 -18.66
N ASP A 35 -16.03 -1.02 -19.84
CA ASP A 35 -15.12 -0.26 -20.70
C ASP A 35 -13.82 0.23 -20.01
N SER A 36 -13.34 -0.54 -19.03
CA SER A 36 -12.15 -0.20 -18.24
C SER A 36 -11.03 -1.21 -18.44
N ASN A 37 -9.77 -0.76 -18.40
CA ASN A 37 -8.58 -1.63 -18.33
C ASN A 37 -8.19 -2.02 -16.89
N TYR A 38 -9.08 -1.75 -15.95
CA TYR A 38 -8.89 -2.00 -14.53
C TYR A 38 -9.92 -3.00 -13.99
N LEU A 39 -9.65 -3.54 -12.81
CA LEU A 39 -10.57 -4.29 -11.98
C LEU A 39 -10.49 -3.76 -10.54
N ASP A 40 -11.59 -3.88 -9.81
CA ASP A 40 -11.67 -3.52 -8.40
C ASP A 40 -11.80 -4.80 -7.56
N LEU A 41 -10.89 -4.99 -6.61
CA LEU A 41 -11.01 -5.97 -5.55
C LEU A 41 -11.68 -5.30 -4.34
N LEU A 42 -12.88 -5.76 -4.01
CA LEU A 42 -13.75 -5.20 -2.96
C LEU A 42 -13.87 -6.16 -1.78
N PHE A 43 -13.75 -5.65 -0.57
CA PHE A 43 -14.08 -6.35 0.67
C PHE A 43 -15.18 -5.59 1.41
N GLN A 44 -16.34 -6.25 1.53
CA GLN A 44 -17.56 -5.65 2.06
C GLN A 44 -18.14 -6.44 3.24
N ASP A 45 -17.83 -7.74 3.33
CA ASP A 45 -18.26 -8.56 4.45
C ASP A 45 -17.41 -8.31 5.69
N ILE A 46 -18.04 -8.39 6.86
CA ILE A 46 -17.41 -8.06 8.14
C ILE A 46 -16.21 -8.96 8.46
N LYS A 47 -16.25 -10.23 8.02
CA LYS A 47 -15.21 -11.22 8.31
C LYS A 47 -13.92 -10.90 7.55
N SER A 48 -14.01 -10.66 6.24
CA SER A 48 -12.86 -10.28 5.43
C SER A 48 -12.28 -8.93 5.85
N ILE A 49 -13.14 -7.94 6.14
CA ILE A 49 -12.69 -6.63 6.62
C ILE A 49 -11.95 -6.77 7.95
N ARG A 50 -12.44 -7.62 8.87
CA ARG A 50 -11.77 -7.91 10.14
C ARG A 50 -10.42 -8.61 9.92
N ASN A 51 -10.35 -9.59 9.01
CA ASN A 51 -9.09 -10.26 8.66
C ASN A 51 -8.06 -9.25 8.14
N ILE A 52 -8.46 -8.33 7.26
CA ILE A 52 -7.61 -7.24 6.76
C ILE A 52 -7.11 -6.38 7.93
N ALA A 53 -8.02 -5.97 8.83
CA ALA A 53 -7.64 -5.14 9.97
C ALA A 53 -6.60 -5.83 10.86
N VAL A 54 -6.80 -7.11 11.17
CA VAL A 54 -5.85 -7.91 11.98
C VAL A 54 -4.50 -8.07 11.27
N LEU A 55 -4.49 -8.37 9.97
CA LEU A 55 -3.26 -8.57 9.21
C LEU A 55 -2.42 -7.29 9.07
N LEU A 56 -3.07 -6.14 8.87
CA LEU A 56 -2.38 -4.87 8.71
C LEU A 56 -1.93 -4.24 10.03
N ASN A 57 -2.62 -4.54 11.13
CA ASN A 57 -2.35 -3.93 12.43
C ASN A 57 -0.94 -4.29 12.93
N GLY A 58 -0.11 -3.28 13.13
CA GLY A 58 1.30 -3.45 13.49
C GLY A 58 2.24 -3.74 12.32
N ASN A 59 1.76 -3.71 11.06
CA ASN A 59 2.58 -3.89 9.85
C ASN A 59 2.58 -2.66 8.93
N ILE A 60 1.84 -1.59 9.28
CA ILE A 60 1.82 -0.34 8.49
C ILE A 60 3.02 0.54 8.88
N ARG A 61 3.76 1.02 7.89
CA ARG A 61 4.91 1.94 8.07
C ARG A 61 4.67 3.37 7.58
N THR A 62 3.47 3.68 7.07
CA THR A 62 3.11 5.00 6.53
C THR A 62 2.01 5.67 7.36
N PRO A 63 1.81 6.99 7.22
CA PRO A 63 0.70 7.70 7.88
C PRO A 63 -0.71 7.17 7.55
N LYS A 64 -0.84 6.30 6.54
CA LYS A 64 -2.09 5.58 6.21
C LYS A 64 -2.61 4.71 7.36
N MET A 65 -1.80 4.47 8.40
CA MET A 65 -2.23 3.82 9.65
C MET A 65 -3.47 4.48 10.26
N GLU A 66 -3.64 5.79 10.12
CA GLU A 66 -4.81 6.49 10.64
C GLU A 66 -6.12 5.92 10.05
N ALA A 67 -6.16 5.60 8.75
CA ALA A 67 -7.32 4.97 8.14
C ALA A 67 -7.60 3.55 8.68
N LEU A 68 -6.54 2.80 8.98
CA LEU A 68 -6.65 1.48 9.62
C LEU A 68 -7.19 1.60 11.05
N HIS A 69 -6.72 2.58 11.83
CA HIS A 69 -7.21 2.83 13.18
C HIS A 69 -8.69 3.20 13.19
N ARG A 70 -9.17 4.02 12.24
CA ARG A 70 -10.61 4.28 12.08
C ARG A 70 -11.40 3.01 11.76
N LEU A 71 -10.86 2.13 10.92
CA LEU A 71 -11.47 0.84 10.63
C LEU A 71 -11.57 -0.02 11.90
N ILE A 72 -10.49 -0.10 12.67
CA ILE A 72 -10.47 -0.83 13.95
C ILE A 72 -11.53 -0.28 14.91
N ASP A 73 -11.63 1.04 15.05
CA ASP A 73 -12.64 1.66 15.91
C ASP A 73 -14.07 1.34 15.39
N TRP A 74 -14.30 1.40 14.08
CA TRP A 74 -15.58 1.04 13.46
C TRP A 74 -15.97 -0.43 13.68
N LEU A 75 -14.99 -1.36 13.61
CA LEU A 75 -15.15 -2.79 13.88
C LEU A 75 -15.45 -3.03 15.37
N ASN A 76 -14.69 -2.41 16.27
CA ASN A 76 -14.83 -2.60 17.71
C ASN A 76 -16.19 -2.14 18.24
N VAL A 77 -16.77 -1.09 17.67
CA VAL A 77 -18.13 -0.63 18.01
C VAL A 77 -19.21 -1.64 17.58
N ARG A 78 -18.93 -2.46 16.56
CA ARG A 78 -19.88 -3.45 15.99
C ARG A 78 -19.63 -4.88 16.46
N SER A 79 -18.54 -5.13 17.19
CA SER A 79 -18.22 -6.43 17.75
C SER A 79 -19.23 -6.76 18.84
N THR A 80 -20.00 -7.83 18.63
CA THR A 80 -20.94 -8.39 19.60
C THR A 80 -20.33 -9.56 20.39
N ASP A 81 -19.20 -10.09 19.93
CA ASP A 81 -18.46 -11.23 20.49
C ASP A 81 -17.44 -10.82 21.56
N GLY A 82 -17.31 -9.51 21.85
CA GLY A 82 -16.37 -8.97 22.84
C GLY A 82 -14.90 -9.00 22.39
N LEU A 83 -14.59 -9.54 21.22
CA LEU A 83 -13.23 -9.68 20.70
C LEU A 83 -12.76 -8.36 20.07
N LYS A 84 -12.27 -7.43 20.90
CA LYS A 84 -11.76 -6.14 20.43
C LYS A 84 -10.37 -6.26 19.81
N ILE A 85 -10.13 -5.49 18.74
CA ILE A 85 -8.81 -5.31 18.14
C ILE A 85 -8.14 -4.10 18.81
N TYR A 86 -6.98 -4.32 19.43
CA TYR A 86 -6.18 -3.24 19.99
C TYR A 86 -5.32 -2.58 18.90
N LYS A 87 -5.37 -1.25 18.82
CA LYS A 87 -4.59 -0.48 17.83
C LYS A 87 -3.10 -0.57 18.15
N LEU A 88 -2.31 -1.10 17.22
CA LEU A 88 -0.86 -1.11 17.30
C LEU A 88 -0.27 0.14 16.64
N SER A 89 0.94 0.50 17.05
CA SER A 89 1.71 1.61 16.47
C SER A 89 2.23 1.27 15.07
N LEU A 90 2.87 2.25 14.43
CA LEU A 90 3.61 2.03 13.19
C LEU A 90 4.69 0.96 13.39
N ASP A 91 4.89 0.14 12.36
CA ASP A 91 6.00 -0.79 12.28
C ASP A 91 7.30 -0.01 12.03
N ASN A 92 8.22 -0.07 13.00
CA ASN A 92 9.55 0.54 12.93
C ASN A 92 10.67 -0.51 12.85
N SER A 93 10.32 -1.79 12.59
CA SER A 93 11.31 -2.84 12.39
C SER A 93 12.18 -2.55 11.15
N TRP A 94 13.35 -3.16 11.10
CA TRP A 94 14.29 -2.97 10.00
C TRP A 94 13.65 -3.27 8.63
N LEU A 95 14.04 -2.55 7.57
CA LEU A 95 13.35 -2.63 6.27
C LEU A 95 13.51 -3.98 5.56
N GLY A 96 14.58 -4.72 5.83
CA GLY A 96 14.78 -6.07 5.30
C GLY A 96 14.30 -7.19 6.22
N SER A 97 13.66 -6.90 7.36
CA SER A 97 13.20 -7.96 8.28
C SER A 97 11.87 -8.58 7.87
N ASN A 98 11.16 -7.98 6.91
CA ASN A 98 9.88 -8.46 6.42
C ASN A 98 9.64 -7.99 4.96
N PRO A 99 8.65 -8.54 4.23
CA PRO A 99 8.43 -8.24 2.82
C PRO A 99 7.68 -6.91 2.58
N TRP A 100 7.60 -6.01 3.56
CA TRP A 100 6.86 -4.75 3.41
C TRP A 100 7.45 -3.89 2.29
N LEU A 101 8.78 -3.75 2.24
CA LEU A 101 9.43 -2.89 1.24
C LEU A 101 9.25 -3.42 -0.18
N SER A 102 9.31 -4.73 -0.40
CA SER A 102 9.08 -5.32 -1.72
C SER A 102 7.65 -5.05 -2.21
N GLY A 103 6.63 -5.20 -1.34
CA GLY A 103 5.25 -4.88 -1.71
C GLY A 103 5.04 -3.38 -1.97
N PHE A 104 5.73 -2.52 -1.22
CA PHE A 104 5.68 -1.07 -1.42
C PHE A 104 6.32 -0.64 -2.76
N ILE A 105 7.44 -1.26 -3.14
CA ILE A 105 8.10 -1.05 -4.44
C ILE A 105 7.26 -1.64 -5.58
N GLU A 106 6.62 -2.79 -5.40
CA GLU A 106 5.72 -3.37 -6.41
C GLU A 106 4.53 -2.45 -6.71
N SER A 107 3.99 -1.78 -5.68
CA SER A 107 2.84 -0.88 -5.87
C SER A 107 3.19 0.51 -6.42
N ASP A 108 4.24 1.15 -5.91
CA ASP A 108 4.55 2.57 -6.20
C ASP A 108 5.91 2.76 -6.91
N GLY A 109 6.70 1.70 -7.06
CA GLY A 109 8.01 1.72 -7.70
C GLY A 109 7.94 1.66 -9.21
N LYS A 110 8.98 2.19 -9.86
CA LYS A 110 9.15 2.20 -11.31
C LYS A 110 10.59 1.86 -11.66
N PHE A 111 10.76 0.85 -12.51
CA PHE A 111 12.05 0.46 -13.07
C PHE A 111 12.07 0.84 -14.56
N TYR A 112 13.12 1.51 -15.00
CA TYR A 112 13.24 1.93 -16.40
C TYR A 112 14.69 2.07 -16.83
N CYS A 113 14.91 2.02 -18.14
CA CYS A 113 16.22 2.28 -18.75
C CYS A 113 16.14 3.54 -19.61
N GLU A 114 17.16 4.39 -19.52
CA GLU A 114 17.38 5.50 -20.45
C GLU A 114 18.50 5.15 -21.41
N PHE A 115 18.29 5.48 -22.68
CA PHE A 115 19.23 5.22 -23.76
C PHE A 115 19.71 6.53 -24.35
N LYS A 116 21.03 6.73 -24.42
CA LYS A 116 21.62 7.82 -25.21
C LYS A 116 21.90 7.29 -26.61
N LEU A 117 21.21 7.80 -27.61
CA LEU A 117 21.39 7.39 -28.99
C LEU A 117 22.42 8.30 -29.70
N ASN A 118 23.18 7.75 -30.65
CA ASN A 118 23.96 8.54 -31.60
C ASN A 118 23.08 9.06 -32.74
N SER A 119 23.68 9.78 -33.70
CA SER A 119 23.00 10.28 -34.90
C SER A 119 22.41 9.19 -35.80
N GLU A 120 22.92 7.95 -35.71
CA GLU A 120 22.41 6.78 -36.44
C GLU A 120 21.32 6.02 -35.67
N GLY A 121 20.87 6.51 -34.50
CA GLY A 121 19.87 5.86 -33.67
C GLY A 121 20.39 4.66 -32.87
N LYS A 122 21.71 4.42 -32.83
CA LYS A 122 22.32 3.35 -32.04
C LYS A 122 22.57 3.78 -30.61
N ALA A 123 22.23 2.93 -29.65
CA ALA A 123 22.49 3.20 -28.24
C ALA A 123 23.99 3.21 -27.95
N THR A 124 24.47 4.33 -27.40
CA THR A 124 25.87 4.55 -26.99
C THR A 124 26.05 4.49 -25.48
N LEU A 125 24.97 4.69 -24.73
CA LEU A 125 24.93 4.55 -23.28
C LEU A 125 23.57 4.04 -22.86
N ILE A 126 23.58 3.10 -21.92
CA ILE A 126 22.38 2.57 -21.27
C ILE A 126 22.51 2.87 -19.79
N LYS A 127 21.50 3.51 -19.21
CA LYS A 127 21.40 3.76 -17.76
C LYS A 127 20.14 3.10 -17.24
N SER A 128 20.25 2.38 -16.13
CA SER A 128 19.10 1.77 -15.46
C SER A 128 18.77 2.55 -14.19
N TYR A 129 17.47 2.77 -13.96
CA TYR A 129 16.97 3.53 -12.83
C TYR A 129 15.84 2.78 -12.14
N MET A 130 15.78 2.95 -10.82
CA MET A 130 14.59 2.73 -10.03
C MET A 130 14.13 4.07 -9.46
N ARG A 131 12.84 4.37 -9.57
CA ARG A 131 12.20 5.50 -8.91
C ARG A 131 11.10 4.98 -7.99
N LEU A 132 11.09 5.46 -6.76
CA LEU A 132 9.98 5.29 -5.83
C LEU A 132 9.46 6.67 -5.47
N SER A 133 8.14 6.86 -5.49
CA SER A 133 7.56 8.19 -5.27
C SER A 133 6.31 8.08 -4.42
N GLN A 134 6.17 9.01 -3.48
CA GLN A 134 5.01 9.08 -2.60
C GLN A 134 4.66 10.54 -2.33
N LYS A 135 3.38 10.81 -2.08
CA LYS A 135 2.97 12.16 -1.71
C LYS A 135 3.62 12.57 -0.38
N GLN A 136 4.25 13.76 -0.33
CA GLN A 136 4.94 14.23 0.87
C GLN A 136 4.05 14.21 2.12
N SER A 137 2.83 14.77 2.02
CA SER A 137 1.88 14.80 3.13
C SER A 137 0.62 13.98 2.81
N TYR A 138 0.33 13.01 3.66
CA TYR A 138 -0.91 12.25 3.63
C TYR A 138 -2.09 13.14 4.05
N LYS A 139 -3.19 13.11 3.28
CA LYS A 139 -4.42 13.81 3.65
C LYS A 139 -5.09 13.02 4.78
N SER A 140 -4.80 13.39 6.02
CA SER A 140 -5.55 12.88 7.18
C SER A 140 -6.88 13.62 7.28
N THR A 141 -7.96 12.87 7.51
CA THR A 141 -9.29 13.44 7.80
C THR A 141 -9.47 13.78 9.27
N THR A 142 -8.49 13.42 10.11
CA THR A 142 -8.51 13.67 11.56
C THR A 142 -7.38 14.62 11.95
N THR A 143 -7.69 15.57 12.82
CA THR A 143 -6.77 16.57 13.40
C THR A 143 -5.72 15.97 14.34
N ILE A 144 -5.76 14.66 14.58
CA ILE A 144 -5.08 13.97 15.67
C ILE A 144 -3.64 13.54 15.29
N SER A 145 -3.33 13.31 14.02
CA SER A 145 -1.97 12.93 13.61
C SER A 145 -1.09 14.16 13.31
N LYS A 146 -0.28 14.58 14.29
CA LYS A 146 0.68 15.72 14.11
C LYS A 146 1.75 15.48 13.05
N ASN A 147 2.03 14.22 12.68
CA ASN A 147 2.98 13.89 11.63
C ASN A 147 2.32 13.00 10.56
N ASN A 148 1.81 13.62 9.51
CA ASN A 148 1.21 12.97 8.35
C ASN A 148 2.21 12.87 7.17
N SER A 149 3.50 13.05 7.42
CA SER A 149 4.51 13.08 6.38
C SER A 149 4.99 11.67 6.01
N ASN A 150 5.08 11.38 4.72
CA ASN A 150 5.77 10.19 4.21
C ASN A 150 7.29 10.39 4.17
N PHE A 151 7.81 11.59 4.47
CA PHE A 151 9.24 11.87 4.41
C PHE A 151 10.07 10.89 5.25
N TYR A 152 9.63 10.61 6.49
CA TYR A 152 10.34 9.70 7.39
C TYR A 152 10.55 8.31 6.79
N ILE A 153 9.50 7.70 6.23
CA ILE A 153 9.62 6.36 5.63
C ILE A 153 10.43 6.40 4.33
N MET A 154 10.30 7.47 3.53
CA MET A 154 11.10 7.63 2.30
C MET A 154 12.60 7.82 2.61
N ASP A 155 12.94 8.55 3.67
CA ASP A 155 14.32 8.71 4.13
C ASP A 155 14.89 7.39 4.68
N LYS A 156 14.10 6.60 5.42
CA LYS A 156 14.48 5.24 5.82
C LYS A 156 14.76 4.33 4.63
N ILE A 157 13.95 4.42 3.56
CA ILE A 157 14.17 3.64 2.34
C ILE A 157 15.44 4.12 1.61
N ARG A 158 15.68 5.43 1.56
CA ARG A 158 16.92 6.02 1.01
C ARG A 158 18.15 5.48 1.73
N GLU A 159 18.15 5.50 3.06
CA GLU A 159 19.24 4.94 3.88
C GLU A 159 19.44 3.45 3.60
N PHE A 160 18.35 2.68 3.57
CA PHE A 160 18.41 1.23 3.37
C PHE A 160 18.94 0.83 1.99
N LEU A 161 18.59 1.58 0.95
CA LEU A 161 19.03 1.34 -0.43
C LEU A 161 20.36 2.03 -0.77
N ASP A 162 20.99 2.72 0.20
CA ASP A 162 22.21 3.50 0.03
C ASP A 162 22.16 4.49 -1.15
N VAL A 163 21.06 5.25 -1.23
CA VAL A 163 20.81 6.22 -2.31
C VAL A 163 21.19 7.63 -1.86
N LYS A 164 21.88 8.38 -2.73
CA LYS A 164 22.40 9.71 -2.41
C LYS A 164 21.33 10.82 -2.35
N ASN A 165 20.23 10.70 -3.09
CA ASN A 165 19.24 11.77 -3.25
C ASN A 165 17.82 11.31 -2.88
N VAL A 166 17.14 12.10 -2.04
CA VAL A 166 15.66 12.16 -1.95
C VAL A 166 15.27 13.55 -2.45
N THR A 167 14.60 13.59 -3.59
CA THR A 167 14.10 14.82 -4.24
C THR A 167 12.60 14.92 -4.09
#